data_AF-A0A8H3QWP2-F1
#
_entry.id   AF-A0A8H3QWP2-F1
#
_cell.length_a   1.000
_cell.length_b   1.000
_cell.length_c   1.000
_cell.angle_alpha   90.00
_cell.angle_beta   90.00
_cell.angle_gamma   90.00
#
_symmetry.space_group_name_H-M   'P 1'
#
loop_
_entity.id
_entity.type
_entity.pdbx_description
1 polymer ?
#
loop_
_entity_poly.entity_id
_entity_poly.type
_entity_poly.pdbx_seq_one_letter_code
_entity_poly.pdbx_strand_id
1 'polypeptide(L)'
;MEPSDAISLYFEQTSYKEWCFPKCLDFLDSKCLRLRAFDQQLCQDEFKSHIHSFMNHQAMSKNARNKATRFYNSLEQMFNSEKASTFLKRMDAKALEESKRELLVVKQSLFKTEVQLTVEDKKILSVSVSPSKFSTPEASSTSEVSRKRGAEEEVVDTLMDLRPNSNFVKQLSSSTLIPYLKELDDRVENLIPSHLHEFLTDFFHQNLTAVRILRRTLPLFIMAFSMGPRNPLLDLTTLEKPHLNSFVHPCLQAALWYISSINYEFGEIGTKNHVKRECADGIGYLNTADKFQLVYVEGSRPNAKDDKELADASKISNNLQKIFLNIIKDNAKCRRRLPKSLAVFGGQSFRLRIHLQFMDYCEGKFRLNEVDNANLPRDFTEMEDFVLFYECEIKWALLAREVKEGFEESRAQKRPSRLSYFNNLNLVNTL
;
A
#
# COMPACT_ATOMS: atom_id res chain seq x y z
N MET A 1 -5.55 24.68 -9.19
CA MET A 1 -5.68 25.36 -7.89
C MET A 1 -6.28 24.37 -6.92
N GLU A 2 -5.72 24.25 -5.72
CA GLU A 2 -6.26 23.36 -4.69
C GLU A 2 -7.65 23.86 -4.23
N PRO A 3 -8.55 22.98 -3.73
CA PRO A 3 -9.88 23.39 -3.29
C PRO A 3 -9.86 24.44 -2.17
N SER A 4 -8.95 24.30 -1.19
CA SER A 4 -8.79 25.27 -0.08
C SER A 4 -8.43 26.67 -0.59
N ASP A 5 -7.46 26.76 -1.50
CA ASP A 5 -7.06 28.04 -2.11
C ASP A 5 -8.21 28.67 -2.91
N ALA A 6 -8.96 27.86 -3.66
CA ALA A 6 -10.08 28.36 -4.45
C ALA A 6 -11.27 28.80 -3.59
N ILE A 7 -11.52 28.12 -2.47
CA ILE A 7 -12.52 28.52 -1.47
C ILE A 7 -12.11 29.85 -0.82
N SER A 8 -10.84 29.97 -0.41
CA SER A 8 -10.27 31.22 0.12
C SER A 8 -10.45 32.37 -0.87
N LEU A 9 -10.02 32.14 -2.11
CA LEU A 9 -10.06 33.12 -3.18
C LEU A 9 -11.48 33.57 -3.51
N TYR A 10 -12.45 32.65 -3.48
CA TYR A 10 -13.86 32.99 -3.68
C TYR A 10 -14.35 33.99 -2.63
N PHE A 11 -14.06 33.75 -1.36
CA PHE A 11 -14.53 34.64 -0.29
C PHE A 11 -13.78 35.97 -0.21
N GLU A 12 -12.52 36.00 -0.66
CA GLU A 12 -11.73 37.23 -0.77
C GLU A 12 -12.16 38.11 -1.95
N GLN A 13 -12.46 37.50 -3.11
CA GLN A 13 -12.78 38.23 -4.34
C GLN A 13 -14.28 38.53 -4.50
N THR A 14 -15.15 37.76 -3.83
CA THR A 14 -16.60 37.93 -3.94
C THR A 14 -17.12 38.83 -2.82
N SER A 15 -17.88 39.86 -3.18
CA SER A 15 -18.56 40.71 -2.20
C SER A 15 -19.45 39.88 -1.27
N TYR A 16 -19.44 40.17 0.03
CA TYR A 16 -20.27 39.45 1.00
C TYR A 16 -21.76 39.44 0.65
N LYS A 17 -22.25 40.46 -0.07
CA LYS A 17 -23.64 40.52 -0.54
C LYS A 17 -23.96 39.38 -1.52
N GLU A 18 -22.96 38.90 -2.26
CA GLU A 18 -23.10 37.90 -3.30
C GLU A 18 -22.73 36.48 -2.88
N TRP A 19 -22.16 36.28 -1.69
CA TRP A 19 -21.89 34.95 -1.15
C TRP A 19 -23.17 34.09 -1.20
N CYS A 20 -23.17 33.07 -2.04
CA CYS A 20 -24.13 31.96 -2.01
C CYS A 20 -23.41 30.65 -2.32
N PHE A 21 -23.89 29.54 -1.76
CA PHE A 21 -23.26 28.24 -1.95
C PHE A 21 -23.20 27.79 -3.43
N PRO A 22 -24.26 27.93 -4.25
CA PRO A 22 -24.19 27.57 -5.67
C PRO A 22 -23.10 28.32 -6.44
N LYS A 23 -23.03 29.64 -6.30
CA LYS A 23 -21.94 30.44 -6.93
C LYS A 23 -20.54 30.02 -6.48
N CYS A 24 -20.40 29.55 -5.25
CA CYS A 24 -19.11 29.03 -4.79
C CYS A 24 -18.78 27.70 -5.47
N LEU A 25 -19.74 26.78 -5.60
CA LEU A 25 -19.56 25.55 -6.37
C LEU A 25 -19.23 25.84 -7.84
N ASP A 26 -19.89 26.82 -8.46
CA ASP A 26 -19.60 27.25 -9.83
C ASP A 26 -18.18 27.84 -9.95
N PHE A 27 -17.75 28.62 -8.95
CA PHE A 27 -16.39 29.14 -8.88
C PHE A 27 -15.36 28.00 -8.75
N LEU A 28 -15.65 26.99 -7.92
CA LEU A 28 -14.82 25.81 -7.77
C LEU A 28 -14.76 24.97 -9.06
N ASP A 29 -15.86 24.80 -9.80
CA ASP A 29 -15.86 24.15 -11.13
C ASP A 29 -14.88 24.85 -12.09
N SER A 30 -14.83 26.18 -12.02
CA SER A 30 -14.03 27.00 -12.93
C SER A 30 -12.53 27.05 -12.57
N LYS A 31 -12.17 26.87 -11.30
CA LYS A 31 -10.80 27.03 -10.79
C LYS A 31 -10.13 25.71 -10.38
N CYS A 32 -10.92 24.71 -10.02
CA CYS A 32 -10.44 23.42 -9.55
C CYS A 32 -10.70 22.34 -10.62
N LEU A 33 -9.76 22.21 -11.56
CA LEU A 33 -9.79 21.17 -12.60
C LEU A 33 -9.81 19.73 -12.05
N ARG A 34 -9.42 19.53 -10.78
CA ARG A 34 -9.17 18.21 -10.18
C ARG A 34 -10.06 17.87 -8.98
N LEU A 35 -11.08 18.69 -8.69
CA LEU A 35 -11.99 18.44 -7.57
C LEU A 35 -12.81 17.15 -7.81
N ARG A 36 -12.96 16.30 -6.80
CA ARG A 36 -13.70 15.03 -6.91
C ARG A 36 -14.73 14.85 -5.79
N ALA A 37 -15.63 13.88 -5.93
CA ALA A 37 -16.64 13.61 -4.90
C ALA A 37 -16.04 13.21 -3.54
N PHE A 38 -14.89 12.54 -3.51
CA PHE A 38 -14.24 12.19 -2.25
C PHE A 38 -13.62 13.41 -1.53
N ASP A 39 -13.42 14.55 -2.21
CA ASP A 39 -12.94 15.81 -1.62
C ASP A 39 -14.04 16.57 -0.86
N GLN A 40 -15.27 16.03 -0.82
CA GLN A 40 -16.42 16.66 -0.21
C GLN A 40 -16.19 17.04 1.26
N GLN A 41 -15.62 16.13 2.05
CA GLN A 41 -15.37 16.37 3.47
C GLN A 41 -14.29 17.44 3.67
N LEU A 42 -13.23 17.40 2.87
CA LEU A 42 -12.17 18.42 2.89
C LEU A 42 -12.74 19.79 2.51
N CYS A 43 -13.52 19.87 1.43
CA CYS A 43 -14.18 21.12 1.06
C CYS A 43 -15.07 21.63 2.18
N GLN A 44 -15.85 20.74 2.80
CA GLN A 44 -16.72 21.09 3.91
C GLN A 44 -15.94 21.66 5.10
N ASP A 45 -14.82 21.05 5.47
CA ASP A 45 -13.98 21.47 6.58
C ASP A 45 -13.27 22.80 6.29
N GLU A 46 -12.77 22.99 5.06
CA GLU A 46 -12.16 24.24 4.60
C GLU A 46 -13.18 25.39 4.55
N PHE A 47 -14.36 25.15 3.97
CA PHE A 47 -15.47 26.11 3.99
C PHE A 47 -15.82 26.51 5.43
N LYS A 48 -15.90 25.53 6.32
CA LYS A 48 -16.23 25.74 7.73
C LYS A 48 -15.17 26.58 8.42
N SER A 49 -13.89 26.30 8.18
CA SER A 49 -12.75 27.07 8.70
C SER A 49 -12.77 28.53 8.24
N HIS A 50 -12.92 28.77 6.94
CA HIS A 50 -12.95 30.12 6.38
C HIS A 50 -14.16 30.94 6.87
N ILE A 51 -15.35 30.33 6.86
CA ILE A 51 -16.56 31.00 7.35
C ILE A 51 -16.46 31.31 8.85
N HIS A 52 -15.89 30.39 9.65
CA HIS A 52 -15.66 30.61 11.07
C HIS A 52 -14.67 31.77 11.32
N SER A 53 -13.63 31.90 10.50
CA SER A 53 -12.72 33.05 10.54
C SER A 53 -13.48 34.37 10.28
N PHE A 54 -14.34 34.42 9.26
CA PHE A 54 -15.13 35.62 8.94
C PHE A 54 -16.17 35.97 10.01
N MET A 55 -16.72 34.99 10.73
CA MET A 55 -17.64 35.23 11.85
C MET A 55 -16.98 36.02 12.98
N ASN A 56 -15.70 35.76 13.23
CA ASN A 56 -14.95 36.29 14.36
C ASN A 56 -14.08 37.51 14.01
N HIS A 57 -13.94 37.85 12.73
CA HIS A 57 -13.10 38.96 12.29
C HIS A 57 -13.75 40.33 12.58
N GLN A 58 -13.17 41.10 13.51
CA GLN A 58 -13.75 42.37 13.98
C GLN A 58 -13.83 43.46 12.90
N ALA A 59 -12.95 43.43 11.89
CA ALA A 59 -12.99 44.37 10.77
C ALA A 59 -14.16 44.13 9.80
N MET A 60 -14.89 43.02 9.92
CA MET A 60 -16.02 42.69 9.05
C MET A 60 -17.30 43.38 9.53
N SER A 61 -18.07 43.90 8.57
CA SER A 61 -19.38 44.51 8.85
C SER A 61 -20.30 43.52 9.59
N LYS A 62 -21.17 44.05 10.46
CA LYS A 62 -22.17 43.24 11.20
C LYS A 62 -23.03 42.39 10.27
N ASN A 63 -23.36 42.91 9.09
CA ASN A 63 -24.14 42.21 8.08
C ASN A 63 -23.38 41.04 7.43
N ALA A 64 -22.09 41.22 7.16
CA ALA A 64 -21.23 40.15 6.65
C ALA A 64 -21.05 39.02 7.68
N ARG A 65 -20.83 39.38 8.94
CA ARG A 65 -20.74 38.41 10.05
C ARG A 65 -22.04 37.61 10.23
N ASN A 66 -23.19 38.30 10.25
CA ASN A 66 -24.50 37.64 10.31
C ASN A 66 -24.74 36.67 9.13
N LYS A 67 -24.26 37.03 7.93
CA LYS A 67 -24.37 36.16 6.75
C LYS A 67 -23.45 34.95 6.84
N ALA A 68 -22.21 35.12 7.33
CA ALA A 68 -21.28 34.03 7.61
C ALA A 68 -21.86 33.05 8.64
N THR A 69 -22.48 33.54 9.73
CA THR A 69 -23.15 32.68 10.73
C THR A 69 -24.27 31.84 10.13
N ARG A 70 -25.09 32.42 9.25
CA ARG A 70 -26.16 31.66 8.54
C ARG A 70 -25.57 30.58 7.65
N PHE A 71 -24.49 30.89 6.94
CA PHE A 71 -23.76 29.92 6.13
C PHE A 71 -23.20 28.78 6.95
N TYR A 72 -22.54 29.09 8.06
CA TYR A 72 -21.94 28.11 8.97
C TYR A 72 -22.99 27.12 9.51
N ASN A 73 -24.14 27.64 9.94
CA ASN A 73 -25.20 26.80 10.53
C ASN A 73 -25.93 25.93 9.50
N SER A 74 -25.95 26.34 8.23
CA SER A 74 -26.64 25.59 7.16
C SER A 74 -25.68 24.76 6.30
N LEU A 75 -24.39 24.76 6.61
CA LEU A 75 -23.33 24.22 5.76
C LEU A 75 -23.45 22.70 5.54
N GLU A 76 -23.70 21.96 6.61
CA GLU A 76 -23.88 20.50 6.57
C GLU A 76 -25.10 20.10 5.72
N GLN A 77 -26.21 20.83 5.86
CA GLN A 77 -27.40 20.63 5.04
C GLN A 77 -27.15 20.97 3.56
N MET A 78 -26.34 22.00 3.27
CA MET A 78 -25.98 22.39 1.91
C MET A 78 -25.11 21.34 1.21
N PHE A 79 -24.12 20.76 1.90
CA PHE A 79 -23.30 19.67 1.36
C PHE A 79 -24.05 18.34 1.22
N ASN A 80 -25.11 18.13 2.01
CA ASN A 80 -26.03 16.99 1.87
C ASN A 80 -27.16 17.24 0.84
N SER A 81 -27.17 18.39 0.17
CA SER A 81 -28.22 18.71 -0.81
C SER A 81 -28.02 17.98 -2.14
N GLU A 82 -29.12 17.77 -2.87
CA GLU A 82 -29.10 17.21 -4.23
C GLU A 82 -28.21 18.03 -5.19
N LYS A 83 -28.14 19.35 -4.98
CA LYS A 83 -27.26 20.24 -5.75
C LYS A 83 -25.77 19.95 -5.54
N ALA A 84 -25.35 19.70 -4.29
CA ALA A 84 -23.97 19.32 -4.00
C ALA A 84 -23.66 17.93 -4.58
N SER A 85 -24.58 16.98 -4.44
CA SER A 85 -24.41 15.62 -4.99
C SER A 85 -24.28 15.62 -6.52
N THR A 86 -25.13 16.38 -7.22
CA THR A 86 -25.10 16.50 -8.68
C THR A 86 -23.83 17.20 -9.17
N PHE A 87 -23.38 18.24 -8.47
CA PHE A 87 -22.09 18.89 -8.73
C PHE A 87 -20.91 17.91 -8.62
N LEU A 88 -20.82 17.17 -7.52
CA LEU A 88 -19.73 16.23 -7.27
C LEU A 88 -19.71 15.07 -8.28
N LYS A 89 -20.88 14.53 -8.64
CA LYS A 89 -20.99 13.51 -9.70
C LYS A 89 -20.54 14.03 -11.07
N ARG A 90 -20.86 15.28 -11.39
CA ARG A 90 -20.43 15.92 -12.64
C ARG A 90 -18.91 16.10 -12.68
N MET A 91 -18.30 16.45 -11.55
CA MET A 91 -16.86 16.59 -11.42
C MET A 91 -16.14 15.25 -11.60
N ASP A 92 -16.64 14.16 -11.00
CA ASP A 92 -16.08 12.82 -11.20
C ASP A 92 -16.15 12.36 -12.66
N ALA A 93 -17.27 12.62 -13.34
CA ALA A 93 -17.43 12.29 -14.76
C ALA A 93 -16.46 13.06 -15.66
N LYS A 94 -16.25 14.36 -15.38
CA LYS A 94 -15.30 15.22 -16.12
C LYS A 94 -13.86 14.74 -15.93
N ALA A 95 -13.48 14.39 -14.69
CA ALA A 95 -12.17 13.84 -14.39
C ALA A 95 -11.93 12.49 -15.10
N LEU A 96 -12.96 11.63 -15.16
CA LEU A 96 -12.88 10.35 -15.86
C LEU A 96 -12.67 10.53 -17.38
N GLU A 97 -13.39 11.46 -18.01
CA GLU A 97 -13.23 11.76 -19.45
C GLU A 97 -11.88 12.40 -19.78
N GLU A 98 -11.36 13.27 -18.90
CA GLU A 98 -10.03 13.86 -19.07
C GLU A 98 -8.93 12.80 -18.96
N SER A 99 -9.02 11.89 -17.98
CA SER A 99 -8.10 10.75 -17.86
C SER A 99 -8.17 9.81 -19.07
N LYS A 100 -9.35 9.58 -19.67
CA LYS A 100 -9.46 8.79 -20.92
C LYS A 100 -8.77 9.49 -22.09
N ARG A 101 -8.87 10.81 -22.18
CA ARG A 101 -8.25 11.60 -23.25
C ARG A 101 -6.73 11.63 -23.13
N GLU A 102 -6.21 11.80 -21.92
CA GLU A 102 -4.76 11.70 -21.63
C GLU A 102 -4.23 10.31 -21.97
N LEU A 103 -4.95 9.26 -21.58
CA LEU A 103 -4.59 7.88 -21.90
C LEU A 103 -4.53 7.62 -23.42
N LEU A 104 -5.42 8.26 -24.21
CA LEU A 104 -5.41 8.14 -25.67
C LEU A 104 -4.19 8.82 -26.30
N VAL A 105 -3.78 9.99 -25.79
CA VAL A 105 -2.58 10.70 -26.25
C VAL A 105 -1.32 9.90 -25.93
N VAL A 106 -1.25 9.32 -24.72
CA VAL A 106 -0.12 8.47 -24.29
C VAL A 106 -0.03 7.20 -25.15
N LYS A 107 -1.17 6.55 -25.45
CA LYS A 107 -1.20 5.38 -26.36
C LYS A 107 -0.68 5.72 -27.75
N GLN A 108 -1.00 6.89 -28.28
CA GLN A 108 -0.50 7.34 -29.59
C GLN A 108 1.01 7.64 -29.57
N SER A 109 1.53 8.15 -28.45
CA SER A 109 2.96 8.40 -28.28
C SER A 109 3.75 7.10 -28.15
N LEU A 110 3.26 6.15 -27.35
CA LEU A 110 3.89 4.83 -27.17
C LEU A 110 4.00 4.05 -28.48
N PHE A 111 2.93 4.06 -29.29
CA PHE A 111 2.95 3.41 -30.60
C PHE A 111 3.99 4.01 -31.55
N LYS A 112 4.30 5.30 -31.40
CA LYS A 112 5.32 5.98 -32.22
C LYS A 112 6.74 5.63 -31.77
N THR A 113 6.95 5.44 -30.46
CA THR A 113 8.24 5.05 -29.87
C THR A 113 8.56 3.57 -30.13
N GLU A 114 7.57 2.68 -30.05
CA GLU A 114 7.71 1.25 -30.35
C GLU A 114 8.14 0.99 -31.80
N VAL A 115 7.63 1.80 -32.74
CA VAL A 115 8.03 1.78 -34.15
C VAL A 115 9.47 2.29 -34.35
N GLN A 116 9.98 3.17 -33.49
CA GLN A 116 11.38 3.64 -33.58
C GLN A 116 12.37 2.61 -33.03
N LEU A 117 12.06 1.97 -31.90
CA LEU A 117 12.92 0.96 -31.26
C LEU A 117 13.08 -0.29 -32.14
N THR A 118 12.01 -0.73 -32.81
CA THR A 118 12.07 -1.87 -33.74
C THR A 118 12.92 -1.62 -34.99
N VAL A 119 13.19 -0.36 -35.34
CA VAL A 119 14.10 0.02 -36.44
C VAL A 119 15.57 -0.01 -35.99
N GLU A 120 15.85 0.27 -34.72
CA GLU A 120 17.22 0.26 -34.16
C GLU A 120 17.71 -1.16 -33.83
N ASP A 121 16.86 -2.03 -33.30
CA ASP A 121 17.24 -3.42 -32.97
C ASP A 121 17.65 -4.24 -34.21
N LYS A 122 17.00 -3.98 -35.35
CA LYS A 122 17.39 -4.60 -36.64
C LYS A 122 18.79 -4.18 -37.12
N LYS A 123 19.32 -3.07 -36.61
CA LYS A 123 20.63 -2.53 -36.98
C LYS A 123 21.76 -3.12 -36.13
N ILE A 124 21.46 -3.56 -34.90
CA ILE A 124 22.43 -4.12 -33.95
C ILE A 124 22.68 -5.61 -34.24
N LEU A 125 21.64 -6.36 -34.63
CA LEU A 125 21.73 -7.80 -34.92
C LEU A 125 22.62 -8.16 -36.13
N SER A 126 23.02 -7.21 -36.98
CA SER A 126 23.88 -7.48 -38.15
C SER A 126 25.40 -7.45 -37.87
N VAL A 127 25.86 -7.14 -36.65
CA VAL A 127 27.29 -6.80 -36.41
C VAL A 127 28.10 -7.84 -35.59
N SER A 128 27.49 -8.79 -34.89
CA SER A 128 28.28 -9.69 -34.00
C SER A 128 28.01 -11.18 -34.20
N VAL A 129 28.84 -11.84 -35.02
CA VAL A 129 29.07 -13.29 -34.97
C VAL A 129 30.57 -13.56 -35.12
N SER A 130 31.21 -14.12 -34.08
CA SER A 130 32.10 -15.31 -34.17
C SER A 130 32.69 -15.73 -32.80
N PRO A 131 33.03 -17.02 -32.57
CA PRO A 131 33.16 -17.64 -31.23
C PRO A 131 34.56 -18.19 -30.89
N SER A 132 34.86 -18.40 -29.59
CA SER A 132 36.01 -19.21 -29.12
C SER A 132 35.70 -19.99 -27.82
N LYS A 133 36.45 -21.08 -27.60
CA LYS A 133 36.13 -22.31 -26.84
C LYS A 133 36.87 -22.45 -25.49
N PHE A 134 36.45 -23.47 -24.71
CA PHE A 134 37.21 -24.33 -23.74
C PHE A 134 37.55 -23.74 -22.34
N SER A 135 37.53 -24.41 -21.17
CA SER A 135 37.23 -25.78 -20.67
C SER A 135 36.98 -25.75 -19.14
N THR A 136 36.30 -26.75 -18.56
CA THR A 136 36.25 -27.17 -17.13
C THR A 136 37.48 -28.04 -16.72
N PRO A 137 37.79 -28.44 -15.44
CA PRO A 137 36.91 -29.22 -14.51
C PRO A 137 37.11 -29.16 -12.96
N GLU A 138 36.13 -29.76 -12.23
CA GLU A 138 36.17 -30.52 -10.93
C GLU A 138 36.68 -29.89 -9.61
N ALA A 139 36.41 -30.37 -8.38
CA ALA A 139 35.28 -30.92 -7.58
C ALA A 139 35.87 -31.31 -6.19
N SER A 140 35.19 -31.11 -5.04
CA SER A 140 35.17 -32.07 -3.90
C SER A 140 34.38 -31.59 -2.67
N SER A 141 33.62 -32.52 -2.11
CA SER A 141 32.74 -32.54 -0.93
C SER A 141 33.45 -32.63 0.44
N THR A 142 32.75 -32.32 1.53
CA THR A 142 32.54 -33.24 2.68
C THR A 142 31.41 -32.76 3.60
N SER A 143 30.74 -33.73 4.22
CA SER A 143 29.54 -33.66 5.07
C SER A 143 29.83 -34.30 6.45
N GLU A 144 29.17 -33.85 7.53
CA GLU A 144 28.77 -34.63 8.74
C GLU A 144 28.08 -33.67 9.76
N VAL A 145 26.80 -33.72 10.14
CA VAL A 145 25.94 -34.71 10.85
C VAL A 145 25.92 -34.55 12.41
N SER A 146 24.81 -33.95 12.89
CA SER A 146 23.94 -34.29 14.05
C SER A 146 24.35 -34.11 15.53
N ARG A 147 23.47 -33.45 16.34
CA ARG A 147 22.54 -34.09 17.31
C ARG A 147 21.63 -33.12 18.12
N LYS A 148 20.47 -33.67 18.51
CA LYS A 148 19.19 -33.11 19.02
C LYS A 148 19.09 -32.73 20.51
N ARG A 149 18.09 -31.87 20.84
CA ARG A 149 16.95 -32.00 21.83
C ARG A 149 16.46 -30.57 22.23
N GLY A 150 15.19 -30.18 22.35
CA GLY A 150 13.87 -30.80 22.19
C GLY A 150 12.77 -29.83 22.69
N ALA A 151 11.52 -30.06 22.24
CA ALA A 151 10.23 -29.51 22.71
C ALA A 151 9.79 -28.09 22.26
N GLU A 152 9.23 -28.03 21.05
CA GLU A 152 7.98 -27.32 20.65
C GLU A 152 7.85 -27.49 19.11
N GLU A 153 7.56 -28.72 18.68
CA GLU A 153 7.60 -29.10 17.27
C GLU A 153 6.21 -29.64 16.87
N GLU A 154 5.30 -28.72 16.52
CA GLU A 154 4.09 -29.08 15.78
C GLU A 154 3.61 -27.83 15.01
N VAL A 155 4.17 -27.62 13.81
CA VAL A 155 3.68 -26.83 12.63
C VAL A 155 4.80 -26.68 11.57
N VAL A 156 6.07 -26.91 11.93
CA VAL A 156 7.24 -26.64 11.06
C VAL A 156 7.23 -27.39 9.72
N ASP A 157 6.64 -28.59 9.63
CA ASP A 157 6.71 -29.44 8.44
C ASP A 157 5.83 -28.98 7.25
N THR A 158 5.00 -27.96 7.45
CA THR A 158 4.07 -27.44 6.43
C THR A 158 4.41 -26.05 5.88
N LEU A 159 5.46 -25.40 6.41
CA LEU A 159 5.91 -24.07 5.99
C LEU A 159 7.18 -24.15 5.14
N MET A 160 7.09 -23.67 3.91
CA MET A 160 8.24 -23.34 3.07
C MET A 160 8.58 -21.86 3.26
N ASP A 161 9.67 -21.59 3.99
CA ASP A 161 10.20 -20.24 4.12
C ASP A 161 11.07 -19.91 2.91
N LEU A 162 10.56 -19.09 2.00
CA LEU A 162 11.23 -18.72 0.74
C LEU A 162 11.97 -17.40 0.82
N ARG A 163 12.12 -16.81 2.02
CA ARG A 163 12.90 -15.59 2.22
C ARG A 163 14.39 -15.85 1.91
N PRO A 164 15.12 -14.89 1.31
CA PRO A 164 16.49 -15.10 0.80
C PRO A 164 17.49 -15.69 1.81
N ASN A 165 17.28 -15.43 3.10
CA ASN A 165 18.17 -15.88 4.18
C ASN A 165 17.69 -17.12 4.94
N SER A 166 16.58 -17.74 4.54
CA SER A 166 16.03 -18.91 5.22
C SER A 166 16.94 -20.14 5.06
N ASN A 167 16.85 -21.07 6.02
CA ASN A 167 17.57 -22.34 5.93
C ASN A 167 17.14 -23.17 4.72
N PHE A 168 15.87 -23.04 4.29
CA PHE A 168 15.35 -23.75 3.13
C PHE A 168 15.96 -23.21 1.84
N VAL A 169 16.00 -21.87 1.66
CA VAL A 169 16.58 -21.23 0.47
C VAL A 169 18.09 -21.50 0.38
N LYS A 170 18.80 -21.49 1.51
CA LYS A 170 20.23 -21.83 1.57
C LYS A 170 20.55 -23.27 1.16
N GLN A 171 19.56 -24.17 1.17
CA GLN A 171 19.72 -25.57 0.75
C GLN A 171 19.29 -25.81 -0.71
N LEU A 172 18.67 -24.84 -1.38
CA LEU A 172 18.29 -24.95 -2.78
C LEU A 172 19.50 -24.73 -3.69
N SER A 173 19.56 -25.49 -4.79
CA SER A 173 20.57 -25.24 -5.82
C SER A 173 20.26 -23.94 -6.56
N SER A 174 21.31 -23.23 -6.98
CA SER A 174 21.18 -21.98 -7.74
C SER A 174 20.36 -22.17 -9.03
N SER A 175 20.40 -23.37 -9.62
CA SER A 175 19.64 -23.74 -10.82
C SER A 175 18.12 -23.71 -10.62
N THR A 176 17.63 -23.86 -9.38
CA THR A 176 16.21 -23.86 -9.03
C THR A 176 15.80 -22.52 -8.41
N LEU A 177 16.68 -21.96 -7.58
CA LEU A 177 16.41 -20.70 -6.89
C LEU A 177 16.40 -19.49 -7.84
N ILE A 178 17.37 -19.40 -8.76
CA ILE A 178 17.49 -18.23 -9.66
C ILE A 178 16.25 -18.09 -10.56
N PRO A 179 15.75 -19.15 -11.23
CA PRO A 179 14.53 -19.04 -12.01
C PRO A 179 13.30 -18.70 -11.18
N TYR A 180 13.17 -19.24 -9.96
CA TYR A 180 12.06 -18.95 -9.07
C TYR A 180 12.05 -17.49 -8.60
N LEU A 181 13.19 -17.00 -8.11
CA LEU A 181 13.33 -15.59 -7.71
C LEU A 181 13.09 -14.68 -8.91
N LYS A 182 13.61 -15.04 -10.09
CA LYS A 182 13.32 -14.29 -11.32
C LYS A 182 11.84 -14.29 -11.67
N GLU A 183 11.12 -15.41 -11.55
CA GLU A 183 9.67 -15.43 -11.80
C GLU A 183 8.92 -14.57 -10.78
N LEU A 184 9.33 -14.59 -9.50
CA LEU A 184 8.74 -13.78 -8.46
C LEU A 184 9.03 -12.29 -8.67
N ASP A 185 10.28 -11.95 -8.99
CA ASP A 185 10.71 -10.61 -9.39
C ASP A 185 9.94 -10.18 -10.63
N ASP A 186 9.88 -10.99 -11.69
CA ASP A 186 9.10 -10.69 -12.90
C ASP A 186 7.61 -10.51 -12.56
N ARG A 187 7.03 -11.27 -11.63
CA ARG A 187 5.64 -11.07 -11.19
C ARG A 187 5.46 -9.77 -10.43
N VAL A 188 6.37 -9.43 -9.51
CA VAL A 188 6.35 -8.17 -8.74
C VAL A 188 6.62 -6.98 -9.64
N GLU A 189 7.64 -7.06 -10.49
CA GLU A 189 7.98 -6.09 -11.53
C GLU A 189 6.86 -5.97 -12.57
N ASN A 190 6.13 -7.01 -12.96
CA ASN A 190 4.99 -6.84 -13.86
C ASN A 190 3.79 -6.13 -13.19
N LEU A 191 3.70 -6.15 -11.86
CA LEU A 191 2.74 -5.33 -11.10
C LEU A 191 3.20 -3.88 -10.99
N ILE A 192 4.47 -3.61 -11.30
CA ILE A 192 5.11 -2.30 -11.36
C ILE A 192 5.23 -1.93 -12.83
N PRO A 193 4.34 -1.09 -13.38
CA PRO A 193 4.43 -0.72 -14.79
C PRO A 193 5.87 -0.33 -15.15
N SER A 194 6.45 -0.82 -16.26
CA SER A 194 7.89 -0.64 -16.59
C SER A 194 8.38 0.82 -16.64
N HIS A 195 7.43 1.74 -16.68
CA HIS A 195 7.62 3.17 -16.54
C HIS A 195 7.59 3.62 -15.07
N LEU A 196 7.55 2.78 -14.03
CA LEU A 196 7.27 3.23 -12.65
C LEU A 196 8.38 4.14 -12.13
N HIS A 197 9.64 3.96 -12.54
CA HIS A 197 10.69 4.88 -12.13
C HIS A 197 10.59 6.25 -12.83
N GLU A 198 10.32 6.25 -14.13
CA GLU A 198 10.09 7.45 -14.96
C GLU A 198 8.76 8.14 -14.57
N PHE A 199 7.77 7.32 -14.23
CA PHE A 199 6.51 7.67 -13.59
C PHE A 199 6.82 8.29 -12.26
N LEU A 200 7.52 7.69 -11.29
CA LEU A 200 7.87 8.25 -9.97
C LEU A 200 8.51 9.66 -10.13
N THR A 201 9.34 9.86 -11.15
CA THR A 201 9.92 11.16 -11.53
C THR A 201 8.89 12.15 -12.13
N ASP A 202 8.01 11.70 -13.03
CA ASP A 202 6.85 12.45 -13.57
C ASP A 202 5.67 12.55 -12.56
N PHE A 203 5.69 11.77 -11.49
CA PHE A 203 4.64 11.47 -10.50
C PHE A 203 4.78 12.34 -9.27
N PHE A 204 6.01 12.78 -8.97
CA PHE A 204 6.21 14.01 -8.22
C PHE A 204 5.49 15.20 -8.89
N HIS A 205 5.10 15.10 -10.17
CA HIS A 205 4.22 16.07 -10.83
C HIS A 205 2.73 15.64 -10.97
N GLN A 206 2.34 14.34 -10.98
CA GLN A 206 0.97 13.96 -11.45
C GLN A 206 0.16 12.82 -10.76
N ASN A 207 0.64 11.97 -9.84
CA ASN A 207 -0.18 10.86 -9.28
C ASN A 207 -0.80 11.14 -7.89
N LEU A 208 -2.13 11.30 -7.85
CA LEU A 208 -2.89 11.62 -6.63
C LEU A 208 -2.75 10.60 -5.49
N THR A 209 -2.60 9.30 -5.75
CA THR A 209 -2.61 8.26 -4.69
C THR A 209 -1.33 8.28 -3.88
N ALA A 210 -0.18 8.31 -4.55
CA ALA A 210 1.08 8.37 -3.84
C ALA A 210 1.41 9.77 -3.33
N VAL A 211 0.97 10.82 -4.03
CA VAL A 211 1.00 12.18 -3.46
C VAL A 211 0.19 12.24 -2.16
N ARG A 212 -0.92 11.49 -2.01
CA ARG A 212 -1.65 11.41 -0.73
C ARG A 212 -0.90 10.63 0.34
N ILE A 213 -0.27 9.52 -0.02
CA ILE A 213 0.58 8.75 0.90
C ILE A 213 1.66 9.69 1.42
N LEU A 214 2.47 10.26 0.53
CA LEU A 214 3.56 11.18 0.84
C LEU A 214 3.09 12.42 1.61
N ARG A 215 2.03 13.13 1.17
CA ARG A 215 1.49 14.30 1.88
C ARG A 215 1.11 13.98 3.33
N ARG A 216 0.68 12.74 3.61
CA ARG A 216 0.28 12.31 4.94
C ARG A 216 1.45 11.88 5.82
N THR A 217 2.51 11.33 5.23
CA THR A 217 3.58 10.64 5.96
C THR A 217 4.91 11.39 5.96
N LEU A 218 5.28 12.01 4.83
CA LEU A 218 6.54 12.75 4.66
C LEU A 218 6.72 13.92 5.64
N PRO A 219 5.69 14.71 6.04
CA PRO A 219 5.88 15.81 6.99
C PRO A 219 6.49 15.38 8.33
N LEU A 220 6.19 14.16 8.79
CA LEU A 220 6.76 13.62 10.04
C LEU A 220 8.27 13.38 9.91
N PHE A 221 8.72 12.84 8.77
CA PHE A 221 10.14 12.68 8.47
C PHE A 221 10.85 14.03 8.34
N ILE A 222 10.26 14.99 7.60
CA ILE A 222 10.85 16.34 7.46
C ILE A 222 11.00 17.01 8.83
N MET A 223 9.97 16.91 9.69
CA MET A 223 10.02 17.45 11.04
C MET A 223 11.13 16.79 11.86
N ALA A 224 11.26 15.46 11.78
CA ALA A 224 12.32 14.71 12.45
C ALA A 224 13.72 15.13 11.98
N PHE A 225 13.93 15.22 10.67
CA PHE A 225 15.22 15.57 10.07
C PHE A 225 15.62 17.01 10.39
N SER A 226 14.65 17.93 10.43
CA SER A 226 14.88 19.34 10.78
C SER A 226 15.37 19.54 12.22
N MET A 227 15.24 18.54 13.08
CA MET A 227 15.79 18.58 14.45
C MET A 227 17.29 18.30 14.52
N GLY A 228 17.94 17.96 13.39
CA GLY A 228 19.39 17.75 13.30
C GLY A 228 19.87 16.71 14.32
N PRO A 229 20.78 17.05 15.26
CA PRO A 229 21.25 16.11 16.28
C PRO A 229 20.16 15.58 17.24
N ARG A 230 19.00 16.23 17.30
CA ARG A 230 17.85 15.78 18.12
C ARG A 230 16.85 14.94 17.31
N ASN A 231 17.19 14.58 16.08
CA ASN A 231 16.36 13.73 15.26
C ASN A 231 16.19 12.35 15.92
N PRO A 232 14.96 11.92 16.23
CA PRO A 232 14.72 10.67 16.92
C PRO A 232 15.21 9.48 16.08
N LEU A 233 15.26 9.58 14.75
CA LEU A 233 15.75 8.52 13.85
C LEU A 233 17.27 8.30 13.92
N LEU A 234 18.02 9.22 14.53
CA LEU A 234 19.46 9.06 14.77
C LEU A 234 19.76 8.38 16.12
N ASP A 235 18.88 8.53 17.12
CA ASP A 235 19.05 7.92 18.44
C ASP A 235 17.98 6.86 18.73
N LEU A 236 18.35 5.62 18.41
CA LEU A 236 17.58 4.39 18.62
C LEU A 236 17.10 4.22 20.07
N THR A 237 17.78 4.81 21.07
CA THR A 237 17.39 4.67 22.48
C THR A 237 16.13 5.45 22.85
N THR A 238 15.76 6.45 22.05
CA THR A 238 14.59 7.33 22.30
C THR A 238 13.31 6.89 21.59
N LEU A 239 13.41 5.89 20.71
CA LEU A 239 12.42 5.59 19.66
C LEU A 239 11.36 4.54 20.05
N GLU A 240 11.43 3.91 21.23
CA GLU A 240 10.69 2.65 21.56
C GLU A 240 9.23 2.57 21.07
N LYS A 241 8.32 3.41 21.57
CA LYS A 241 6.90 3.47 21.15
C LYS A 241 6.60 4.53 20.07
N PRO A 242 7.30 5.66 20.01
CA PRO A 242 7.05 6.67 18.98
C PRO A 242 7.43 6.19 17.57
N HIS A 243 8.46 5.36 17.37
CA HIS A 243 8.99 5.12 16.02
C HIS A 243 8.02 4.39 15.09
N LEU A 244 7.48 3.26 15.55
CA LEU A 244 6.51 2.49 14.79
C LEU A 244 5.27 3.34 14.52
N ASN A 245 4.74 3.97 15.58
CA ASN A 245 3.51 4.75 15.52
C ASN A 245 3.65 6.08 14.76
N SER A 246 4.88 6.59 14.58
CA SER A 246 5.13 7.88 13.91
C SER A 246 5.69 7.73 12.49
N PHE A 247 6.49 6.69 12.22
CA PHE A 247 7.24 6.58 10.96
C PHE A 247 6.94 5.32 10.15
N VAL A 248 6.47 4.24 10.77
CA VAL A 248 6.20 2.97 10.05
C VAL A 248 4.71 2.76 9.84
N HIS A 249 3.94 2.62 10.92
CA HIS A 249 2.51 2.35 10.84
C HIS A 249 1.71 3.40 10.07
N PRO A 250 1.98 4.71 10.17
CA PRO A 250 1.28 5.70 9.34
C PRO A 250 1.50 5.49 7.83
N CYS A 251 2.70 5.04 7.45
CA CYS A 251 3.09 4.79 6.08
C CYS A 251 2.40 3.52 5.54
N LEU A 252 2.48 2.41 6.29
CA LEU A 252 1.71 1.19 6.02
C LEU A 252 0.19 1.45 5.97
N GLN A 253 -0.34 2.25 6.90
CA GLN A 253 -1.76 2.61 6.92
C GLN A 253 -2.15 3.37 5.65
N ALA A 254 -1.37 4.37 5.26
CA ALA A 254 -1.65 5.18 4.08
C ALA A 254 -1.57 4.34 2.81
N ALA A 255 -0.53 3.52 2.65
CA ALA A 255 -0.37 2.63 1.49
C ALA A 255 -1.54 1.64 1.39
N LEU A 256 -1.83 0.90 2.45
CA LEU A 256 -2.92 -0.10 2.47
C LEU A 256 -4.30 0.53 2.27
N TRP A 257 -4.54 1.71 2.82
CA TRP A 257 -5.81 2.41 2.68
C TRP A 257 -6.01 2.92 1.25
N TYR A 258 -5.06 3.71 0.74
CA TYR A 258 -5.22 4.40 -0.53
C TYR A 258 -5.03 3.49 -1.76
N ILE A 259 -4.27 2.40 -1.63
CA ILE A 259 -4.02 1.45 -2.74
C ILE A 259 -4.98 0.26 -2.64
N SER A 260 -5.06 -0.38 -1.48
CA SER A 260 -5.73 -1.69 -1.33
C SER A 260 -7.13 -1.59 -0.73
N SER A 261 -7.53 -0.42 -0.22
CA SER A 261 -8.75 -0.25 0.58
C SER A 261 -8.81 -1.22 1.78
N ILE A 262 -7.66 -1.51 2.38
CA ILE A 262 -7.55 -2.30 3.60
C ILE A 262 -7.56 -1.34 4.79
N ASN A 263 -8.45 -1.59 5.74
CA ASN A 263 -8.49 -0.83 6.99
C ASN A 263 -7.40 -1.35 7.92
N TYR A 264 -6.33 -0.57 8.07
CA TYR A 264 -5.18 -0.90 8.92
C TYR A 264 -5.25 -0.16 10.26
N GLU A 265 -5.17 -0.94 11.33
CA GLU A 265 -5.17 -0.49 12.72
C GLU A 265 -3.82 -0.86 13.35
N PHE A 266 -3.28 0.02 14.17
CA PHE A 266 -2.00 -0.18 14.84
C PHE A 266 -2.01 0.30 16.29
N GLY A 267 -1.09 -0.22 17.09
CA GLY A 267 -1.04 -0.11 18.55
C GLY A 267 -1.04 -1.48 19.21
N GLU A 268 -1.24 -1.56 20.53
CA GLU A 268 -1.30 -2.83 21.25
C GLU A 268 -2.66 -3.52 21.02
N ILE A 269 -2.80 -4.27 19.93
CA ILE A 269 -4.10 -4.84 19.51
C ILE A 269 -4.20 -6.32 19.86
N GLY A 270 -5.20 -6.65 20.69
CA GLY A 270 -5.58 -8.05 20.96
C GLY A 270 -6.36 -8.64 19.79
N THR A 271 -5.79 -9.61 19.08
CA THR A 271 -6.48 -10.28 17.95
C THR A 271 -7.16 -11.57 18.40
N LYS A 272 -8.31 -11.89 17.78
CA LYS A 272 -9.04 -13.16 18.01
C LYS A 272 -8.25 -14.40 17.56
N ASN A 273 -7.20 -14.20 16.78
CA ASN A 273 -6.35 -15.26 16.22
C ASN A 273 -5.17 -15.62 17.15
N HIS A 274 -4.91 -14.79 18.18
CA HIS A 274 -3.91 -15.08 19.20
C HIS A 274 -4.40 -16.06 20.26
N VAL A 275 -3.50 -16.93 20.71
CA VAL A 275 -3.67 -17.63 21.98
C VAL A 275 -3.50 -16.57 23.09
N LYS A 276 -4.28 -16.67 24.17
CA LYS A 276 -4.40 -15.63 25.22
C LYS A 276 -3.04 -14.99 25.58
N ARG A 277 -2.96 -13.66 25.43
CA ARG A 277 -1.88 -12.69 25.80
C ARG A 277 -0.97 -12.19 24.68
N GLU A 278 -1.05 -12.67 23.46
CA GLU A 278 -0.31 -12.05 22.36
C GLU A 278 -1.09 -10.86 21.78
N CYS A 279 -0.44 -9.70 21.73
CA CYS A 279 -0.89 -8.53 20.97
C CYS A 279 -0.08 -8.44 19.68
N ALA A 280 -0.71 -7.96 18.62
CA ALA A 280 -0.06 -7.49 17.41
C ALA A 280 0.18 -5.99 17.52
N ASP A 281 1.23 -5.48 16.87
CA ASP A 281 1.48 -4.03 16.76
C ASP A 281 0.69 -3.40 15.62
N GLY A 282 0.34 -4.18 14.60
CA GLY A 282 -0.58 -3.74 13.56
C GLY A 282 -1.31 -4.88 12.86
N ILE A 283 -2.55 -4.60 12.46
CA ILE A 283 -3.42 -5.54 11.75
C ILE A 283 -4.22 -4.83 10.69
N GLY A 284 -4.57 -5.54 9.62
CA GLY A 284 -5.36 -4.98 8.53
C GLY A 284 -6.51 -5.88 8.13
N TYR A 285 -7.67 -5.27 7.91
CA TYR A 285 -8.91 -5.93 7.53
C TYR A 285 -9.38 -5.47 6.16
N LEU A 286 -9.99 -6.38 5.40
CA LEU A 286 -10.74 -6.00 4.22
C LEU A 286 -11.85 -5.01 4.60
N ASN A 287 -11.90 -3.87 3.92
CA ASN A 287 -13.01 -2.93 4.03
C ASN A 287 -14.22 -3.40 3.20
N THR A 288 -14.63 -4.65 3.41
CA THR A 288 -15.74 -5.30 2.71
C THR A 288 -16.66 -5.99 3.71
N ALA A 289 -17.79 -6.53 3.24
CA ALA A 289 -18.80 -7.16 4.10
C ALA A 289 -18.26 -8.29 4.99
N ASP A 290 -17.21 -8.98 4.55
CA ASP A 290 -16.68 -10.17 5.23
C ASP A 290 -15.60 -9.83 6.27
N LYS A 291 -15.05 -8.61 6.24
CA LYS A 291 -14.07 -8.06 7.20
C LYS A 291 -12.96 -9.05 7.59
N PHE A 292 -12.47 -9.84 6.63
CA PHE A 292 -11.37 -10.77 6.88
C PHE A 292 -10.11 -9.99 7.27
N GLN A 293 -9.40 -10.48 8.29
CA GLN A 293 -8.04 -10.03 8.55
C GLN A 293 -7.15 -10.54 7.42
N LEU A 294 -6.37 -9.66 6.80
CA LEU A 294 -5.38 -10.02 5.79
C LEU A 294 -3.96 -9.64 6.19
N VAL A 295 -3.81 -8.63 7.06
CA VAL A 295 -2.50 -8.09 7.41
C VAL A 295 -2.18 -8.34 8.89
N TYR A 296 -0.91 -8.63 9.16
CA TYR A 296 -0.34 -8.83 10.49
C TYR A 296 1.06 -8.22 10.56
N VAL A 297 1.32 -7.34 11.53
CA VAL A 297 2.60 -6.64 11.68
C VAL A 297 3.12 -6.71 13.11
N GLU A 298 4.41 -7.00 13.24
CA GLU A 298 5.18 -6.90 14.49
C GLU A 298 6.28 -5.85 14.35
N GLY A 299 6.51 -5.11 15.43
CA GLY A 299 7.61 -4.17 15.54
C GLY A 299 8.49 -4.50 16.74
N SER A 300 9.79 -4.57 16.50
CA SER A 300 10.78 -4.72 17.55
C SER A 300 11.32 -3.35 17.96
N ARG A 301 11.66 -3.21 19.24
CA ARG A 301 12.31 -1.99 19.74
C ARG A 301 13.68 -1.80 19.06
N PRO A 302 14.16 -0.57 18.89
CA PRO A 302 15.44 -0.33 18.24
C PRO A 302 16.67 -0.92 18.96
N ASN A 303 16.58 -1.10 20.27
CA ASN A 303 17.58 -1.77 21.10
C ASN A 303 17.36 -3.29 21.22
N ALA A 304 16.45 -3.87 20.44
CA ALA A 304 16.18 -5.29 20.47
C ALA A 304 17.43 -6.10 20.06
N LYS A 305 17.63 -7.22 20.76
CA LYS A 305 18.65 -8.21 20.43
C LYS A 305 18.28 -8.93 19.14
N ASP A 306 19.27 -9.44 18.42
CA ASP A 306 19.06 -10.09 17.12
C ASP A 306 18.14 -11.33 17.21
N ASP A 307 18.14 -12.05 18.34
CA ASP A 307 17.21 -13.16 18.59
C ASP A 307 15.73 -12.73 18.50
N LYS A 308 15.43 -11.46 18.76
CA LYS A 308 14.08 -10.90 18.65
C LYS A 308 13.62 -10.83 17.20
N GLU A 309 14.53 -10.59 16.25
CA GLU A 309 14.22 -10.59 14.83
C GLU A 309 13.70 -11.96 14.37
N LEU A 310 14.39 -13.03 14.78
CA LEU A 310 14.00 -14.41 14.48
C LEU A 310 12.70 -14.82 15.19
N ALA A 311 12.53 -14.39 16.44
CA ALA A 311 11.32 -14.65 17.22
C ALA A 311 10.09 -13.97 16.59
N ASP A 312 10.22 -12.70 16.18
CA ASP A 312 9.13 -11.94 15.56
C ASP A 312 8.79 -12.50 14.17
N ALA A 313 9.79 -12.87 13.38
CA ALA A 313 9.57 -13.59 12.11
C ALA A 313 8.76 -14.88 12.30
N SER A 314 9.12 -15.69 13.30
CA SER A 314 8.41 -16.94 13.62
C SER A 314 6.99 -16.68 14.12
N LYS A 315 6.80 -15.62 14.91
CA LYS A 315 5.48 -15.17 15.37
C LYS A 315 4.60 -14.73 14.20
N ILE A 316 5.14 -13.95 13.25
CA ILE A 316 4.45 -13.51 12.04
C ILE A 316 4.01 -14.74 11.23
N SER A 317 4.94 -15.65 10.89
CA SER A 317 4.61 -16.82 10.07
C SER A 317 3.50 -17.68 10.68
N ASN A 318 3.55 -17.94 11.99
CA ASN A 318 2.53 -18.71 12.69
C ASN A 318 1.16 -18.01 12.68
N ASN A 319 1.14 -16.69 12.82
CA ASN A 319 -0.11 -15.93 12.78
C ASN A 319 -0.69 -15.83 11.36
N LEU A 320 0.15 -15.67 10.34
CA LEU A 320 -0.29 -15.69 8.94
C LEU A 320 -0.97 -17.02 8.58
N GLN A 321 -0.39 -18.16 8.98
CA GLN A 321 -1.03 -19.47 8.75
C GLN A 321 -2.42 -19.55 9.40
N LYS A 322 -2.55 -19.08 10.66
CA LYS A 322 -3.84 -19.05 11.37
C LYS A 322 -4.85 -18.16 10.66
N ILE A 323 -4.44 -16.96 10.24
CA ILE A 323 -5.29 -16.02 9.50
C ILE A 323 -5.77 -16.68 8.19
N PHE A 324 -4.85 -17.25 7.41
CA PHE A 324 -5.17 -17.95 6.17
C PHE A 324 -6.20 -19.07 6.40
N LEU A 325 -5.93 -19.96 7.36
CA LEU A 325 -6.84 -21.06 7.69
C LEU A 325 -8.21 -20.58 8.17
N ASN A 326 -8.27 -19.47 8.90
CA ASN A 326 -9.54 -18.91 9.37
C ASN A 326 -10.37 -18.34 8.21
N ILE A 327 -9.74 -17.68 7.24
CA ILE A 327 -10.40 -17.26 5.99
C ILE A 327 -10.99 -18.47 5.27
N ILE A 328 -10.21 -19.55 5.11
CA ILE A 328 -10.69 -20.78 4.45
C ILE A 328 -11.88 -21.36 5.21
N LYS A 329 -11.77 -21.53 6.54
CA LYS A 329 -12.82 -22.09 7.39
C LYS A 329 -14.11 -21.26 7.30
N ASP A 330 -14.01 -19.94 7.38
CA ASP A 330 -15.19 -19.08 7.39
C ASP A 330 -15.85 -18.99 6.00
N ASN A 331 -15.07 -18.98 4.91
CA ASN A 331 -15.62 -19.10 3.57
C ASN A 331 -16.32 -20.45 3.34
N ALA A 332 -15.75 -21.55 3.84
CA ALA A 332 -16.37 -22.87 3.78
C ALA A 332 -17.69 -22.93 4.57
N LYS A 333 -17.71 -22.42 5.81
CA LYS A 333 -18.93 -22.33 6.65
C LYS A 333 -20.02 -21.51 5.98
N CYS A 334 -19.66 -20.34 5.45
CA CYS A 334 -20.59 -19.42 4.80
C CYS A 334 -20.93 -19.80 3.36
N ARG A 335 -20.38 -20.89 2.84
CA ARG A 335 -20.56 -21.36 1.46
C ARG A 335 -20.24 -20.25 0.43
N ARG A 336 -19.04 -19.69 0.56
CA ARG A 336 -18.47 -18.65 -0.32
C ARG A 336 -17.31 -19.20 -1.14
N ARG A 337 -17.11 -18.68 -2.34
CA ARG A 337 -15.92 -18.99 -3.14
C ARG A 337 -14.70 -18.30 -2.54
N LEU A 338 -13.59 -19.01 -2.60
CA LEU A 338 -12.27 -18.42 -2.36
C LEU A 338 -11.81 -17.68 -3.62
N PRO A 339 -11.00 -16.62 -3.47
CA PRO A 339 -10.30 -16.02 -4.60
C PRO A 339 -9.34 -17.05 -5.24
N LYS A 340 -9.04 -16.88 -6.53
CA LYS A 340 -8.08 -17.75 -7.24
C LYS A 340 -6.67 -17.64 -6.67
N SER A 341 -6.27 -16.41 -6.33
CA SER A 341 -5.01 -16.09 -5.68
C SER A 341 -5.31 -15.58 -4.27
N LEU A 342 -5.21 -16.46 -3.27
CA LEU A 342 -5.35 -16.09 -1.87
C LEU A 342 -3.96 -15.91 -1.27
N ALA A 343 -3.71 -14.75 -0.68
CA ALA A 343 -2.56 -14.52 0.17
C ALA A 343 -2.93 -13.69 1.41
N VAL A 344 -2.11 -13.80 2.44
CA VAL A 344 -2.15 -12.97 3.66
C VAL A 344 -0.78 -12.31 3.84
N PHE A 345 -0.73 -11.16 4.49
CA PHE A 345 0.39 -10.23 4.41
C PHE A 345 1.03 -10.02 5.79
N GLY A 346 2.34 -10.23 5.87
CA GLY A 346 3.15 -10.04 7.06
C GLY A 346 4.03 -8.80 6.94
N GLY A 347 4.17 -8.04 8.02
CA GLY A 347 5.17 -6.98 8.13
C GLY A 347 6.00 -7.14 9.39
N GLN A 348 7.30 -6.91 9.28
CA GLN A 348 8.21 -6.84 10.41
C GLN A 348 8.96 -5.51 10.35
N SER A 349 8.92 -4.75 11.44
CA SER A 349 9.83 -3.61 11.63
C SER A 349 10.86 -3.99 12.67
N PHE A 350 12.08 -4.29 12.25
CA PHE A 350 13.20 -4.58 13.16
C PHE A 350 14.17 -3.40 13.15
N ARG A 351 14.27 -2.70 14.30
CA ARG A 351 15.01 -1.44 14.43
C ARG A 351 14.50 -0.40 13.43
N LEU A 352 15.29 -0.07 12.41
CA LEU A 352 14.94 0.86 11.34
C LEU A 352 14.81 0.14 10.00
N ARG A 353 14.64 -1.18 9.98
CA ARG A 353 14.42 -1.94 8.75
C ARG A 353 13.02 -2.52 8.74
N ILE A 354 12.35 -2.38 7.60
CA ILE A 354 11.09 -3.06 7.33
C ILE A 354 11.33 -4.28 6.45
N HIS A 355 10.63 -5.36 6.77
CA HIS A 355 10.51 -6.56 5.94
C HIS A 355 9.05 -6.81 5.67
N LEU A 356 8.65 -6.71 4.40
CA LEU A 356 7.28 -6.93 3.98
C LEU A 356 7.18 -8.26 3.25
N GLN A 357 6.17 -9.04 3.61
CA GLN A 357 6.07 -10.45 3.29
C GLN A 357 4.63 -10.79 2.88
N PHE A 358 4.46 -11.87 2.12
CA PHE A 358 3.15 -12.49 1.96
C PHE A 358 3.25 -14.01 2.12
N MET A 359 2.15 -14.61 2.56
CA MET A 359 1.98 -16.03 2.67
C MET A 359 0.84 -16.50 1.78
N ASP A 360 1.14 -17.46 0.92
CA ASP A 360 0.16 -18.19 0.13
C ASP A 360 0.20 -19.69 0.42
N TYR A 361 -0.64 -20.44 -0.29
CA TYR A 361 -0.73 -21.89 -0.15
C TYR A 361 -0.65 -22.56 -1.51
N CYS A 362 0.31 -23.47 -1.67
CA CYS A 362 0.51 -24.21 -2.90
C CYS A 362 0.92 -25.66 -2.58
N GLU A 363 0.36 -26.63 -3.32
CA GLU A 363 0.72 -28.05 -3.25
C GLU A 363 0.78 -28.63 -1.82
N GLY A 364 -0.18 -28.27 -0.97
CA GLY A 364 -0.24 -28.81 0.38
C GLY A 364 0.54 -28.01 1.42
N LYS A 365 1.30 -26.98 1.02
CA LYS A 365 2.23 -26.24 1.89
C LYS A 365 1.97 -24.74 1.89
N PHE A 366 2.18 -24.13 3.03
CA PHE A 366 2.26 -22.67 3.15
C PHE A 366 3.61 -22.20 2.63
N ARG A 367 3.62 -21.16 1.80
CA ARG A 367 4.87 -20.53 1.34
C ARG A 367 4.92 -19.12 1.88
N LEU A 368 6.00 -18.77 2.57
CA LEU A 368 6.25 -17.41 3.03
C LEU A 368 7.28 -16.76 2.11
N ASN A 369 6.86 -15.71 1.42
CA ASN A 369 7.66 -14.98 0.45
C ASN A 369 7.99 -13.59 0.99
N GLU A 370 9.22 -13.12 0.77
CA GLU A 370 9.55 -11.70 0.92
C GLU A 370 9.01 -10.96 -0.31
N VAL A 371 8.33 -9.83 -0.08
CA VAL A 371 7.97 -8.89 -1.14
C VAL A 371 9.15 -7.98 -1.39
N ASP A 372 9.58 -7.29 -0.33
CA ASP A 372 10.70 -6.37 -0.37
C ASP A 372 11.13 -6.03 1.07
N ASN A 373 12.30 -5.42 1.21
CA ASN A 373 12.79 -4.89 2.47
C ASN A 373 13.53 -3.57 2.24
N ALA A 374 13.43 -2.65 3.20
CA ALA A 374 14.03 -1.33 3.08
C ALA A 374 14.42 -0.77 4.45
N ASN A 375 15.43 0.09 4.47
CA ASN A 375 15.75 0.86 5.66
C ASN A 375 14.87 2.12 5.72
N LEU A 376 14.50 2.52 6.93
CA LEU A 376 13.90 3.83 7.16
C LEU A 376 14.99 4.89 6.99
N PRO A 377 14.74 5.92 6.18
CA PRO A 377 15.67 7.03 5.99
C PRO A 377 15.80 7.81 7.30
N ARG A 378 17.03 8.07 7.72
CA ARG A 378 17.32 8.72 9.00
C ARG A 378 17.49 10.21 8.87
N ASP A 379 17.99 10.72 7.75
CA ASP A 379 18.12 12.16 7.50
C ASP A 379 18.14 12.48 6.00
N PHE A 380 18.38 13.75 5.65
CA PHE A 380 18.42 14.21 4.26
C PHE A 380 19.59 13.64 3.43
N THR A 381 20.57 12.99 4.06
CA THR A 381 21.64 12.30 3.32
C THR A 381 21.22 10.93 2.81
N GLU A 382 20.16 10.35 3.40
CA GLU A 382 19.60 9.04 3.08
C GLU A 382 18.34 9.15 2.20
N MET A 383 18.27 10.16 1.33
CA MET A 383 17.11 10.37 0.46
C MET A 383 16.86 9.22 -0.53
N GLU A 384 17.90 8.47 -0.90
CA GLU A 384 17.75 7.26 -1.74
C GLU A 384 16.97 6.16 -1.00
N ASP A 385 17.23 5.96 0.29
CA ASP A 385 16.48 5.01 1.13
C ASP A 385 15.00 5.41 1.25
N PHE A 386 14.68 6.69 1.12
CA PHE A 386 13.29 7.16 1.09
C PHE A 386 12.53 6.61 -0.12
N VAL A 387 13.15 6.59 -1.30
CA VAL A 387 12.52 6.03 -2.51
C VAL A 387 12.26 4.53 -2.32
N LEU A 388 13.28 3.80 -1.88
CA LEU A 388 13.20 2.35 -1.64
C LEU A 388 12.17 2.00 -0.57
N PHE A 389 12.08 2.80 0.49
CA PHE A 389 11.10 2.62 1.56
C PHE A 389 9.65 2.71 1.04
N TYR A 390 9.30 3.79 0.32
CA TYR A 390 7.94 3.91 -0.22
C TYR A 390 7.66 2.92 -1.33
N GLU A 391 8.65 2.59 -2.15
CA GLU A 391 8.52 1.56 -3.18
C GLU A 391 8.17 0.20 -2.55
N CYS A 392 8.89 -0.20 -1.51
CA CYS A 392 8.63 -1.41 -0.72
C CYS A 392 7.18 -1.45 -0.19
N GLU A 393 6.70 -0.37 0.42
CA GLU A 393 5.33 -0.28 0.93
C GLU A 393 4.27 -0.31 -0.18
N ILE A 394 4.53 0.36 -1.30
CA ILE A 394 3.61 0.42 -2.45
C ILE A 394 3.51 -0.96 -3.10
N LYS A 395 4.63 -1.66 -3.32
CA LYS A 395 4.65 -3.05 -3.84
C LYS A 395 3.78 -3.97 -2.99
N TRP A 396 3.97 -3.90 -1.67
CA TRP A 396 3.20 -4.71 -0.73
C TRP A 396 1.70 -4.40 -0.76
N ALA A 397 1.33 -3.11 -0.82
CA ALA A 397 -0.06 -2.70 -0.92
C ALA A 397 -0.71 -3.06 -2.27
N LEU A 398 0.04 -3.04 -3.38
CA LEU A 398 -0.45 -3.46 -4.69
C LEU A 398 -0.80 -4.95 -4.71
N LEU A 399 0.04 -5.81 -4.12
CA LEU A 399 -0.27 -7.23 -3.96
C LEU A 399 -1.52 -7.44 -3.09
N ALA A 400 -1.66 -6.68 -2.01
CA ALA A 400 -2.84 -6.76 -1.17
C ALA A 400 -4.13 -6.31 -1.89
N ARG A 401 -4.02 -5.36 -2.83
CA ARG A 401 -5.14 -4.94 -3.69
C ARG A 401 -5.59 -6.07 -4.60
N GLU A 402 -4.67 -6.79 -5.24
CA GLU A 402 -4.99 -7.92 -6.13
C GLU A 402 -5.79 -9.01 -5.37
N VAL A 403 -5.37 -9.36 -4.16
CA VAL A 403 -6.10 -10.32 -3.31
C VAL A 403 -7.51 -9.81 -2.99
N LYS A 404 -7.63 -8.53 -2.61
CA LYS A 404 -8.93 -7.90 -2.34
C LYS A 404 -9.86 -7.93 -3.55
N GLU A 405 -9.33 -7.64 -4.75
CA GLU A 405 -10.08 -7.71 -6.00
C GLU A 405 -10.53 -9.15 -6.30
N GLY A 406 -9.66 -10.13 -6.05
CA GLY A 406 -10.01 -11.55 -6.12
C GLY A 406 -11.17 -11.94 -5.21
N PHE A 407 -11.27 -11.36 -4.00
CA PHE A 407 -12.42 -11.55 -3.10
C PHE A 407 -13.71 -10.89 -3.61
N GLU A 408 -13.62 -9.81 -4.37
CA GLU A 408 -14.78 -9.18 -5.01
C GLU A 408 -15.28 -9.99 -6.20
N GLU A 409 -14.36 -10.44 -7.04
CA GLU A 409 -14.66 -11.31 -8.18
C GLU A 409 -15.28 -12.64 -7.73
N SER A 410 -14.75 -13.26 -6.67
CA SER A 410 -15.27 -14.53 -6.15
C SER A 410 -16.70 -14.39 -5.62
N ARG A 411 -17.08 -13.21 -5.11
CA ARG A 411 -18.44 -12.88 -4.64
C ARG A 411 -19.43 -12.69 -5.79
N ALA A 412 -18.99 -12.15 -6.93
CA ALA A 412 -19.84 -11.97 -8.10
C ALA A 412 -20.22 -13.31 -8.77
N GLN A 413 -19.45 -14.37 -8.50
CA GLN A 413 -19.68 -15.70 -9.06
C GLN A 413 -20.81 -16.46 -8.34
N LYS A 414 -21.55 -17.30 -9.08
CA LYS A 414 -22.61 -18.15 -8.52
C LYS A 414 -22.07 -19.06 -7.42
N ARG A 415 -22.86 -19.21 -6.34
CA ARG A 415 -22.55 -20.07 -5.19
C ARG A 415 -22.18 -21.49 -5.67
N PRO A 416 -21.03 -22.03 -5.24
CA PRO A 416 -20.62 -23.38 -5.61
C PRO A 416 -21.54 -24.44 -5.01
N SER A 417 -21.68 -25.58 -5.70
CA SER A 417 -22.29 -26.79 -5.14
C SER A 417 -21.35 -27.42 -4.09
N ARG A 418 -21.88 -28.21 -3.15
CA ARG A 418 -21.11 -28.80 -2.03
C ARG A 418 -19.83 -29.54 -2.47
N LEU A 419 -19.81 -30.21 -3.63
CA LEU A 419 -18.64 -30.94 -4.15
C LEU A 419 -17.52 -30.03 -4.69
N SER A 420 -17.84 -28.84 -5.20
CA SER A 420 -16.84 -27.95 -5.83
C SER A 420 -15.91 -27.22 -4.84
N TYR A 421 -16.18 -27.27 -3.54
CA TYR A 421 -15.33 -26.65 -2.50
C TYR A 421 -13.98 -27.35 -2.35
N PHE A 422 -13.97 -28.69 -2.39
CA PHE A 422 -12.75 -29.47 -2.27
C PHE A 422 -11.90 -29.40 -3.54
N ASN A 423 -12.53 -29.26 -4.71
CA ASN A 423 -11.81 -29.15 -5.97
C ASN A 423 -11.13 -27.79 -6.15
N ASN A 424 -11.65 -26.70 -5.59
CA ASN A 424 -11.01 -25.38 -5.67
C ASN A 424 -9.72 -25.26 -4.85
N LEU A 425 -9.52 -26.09 -3.82
CA LEU A 425 -8.23 -26.21 -3.12
C LEU A 425 -7.20 -27.03 -3.94
N ASN A 426 -7.68 -27.86 -4.88
CA ASN A 426 -6.87 -28.68 -5.78
C ASN A 426 -6.70 -28.09 -7.20
N LEU A 427 -7.33 -26.95 -7.49
CA LEU A 427 -7.36 -26.30 -8.82
C LEU A 427 -6.28 -25.23 -9.02
N VAL A 428 -5.14 -25.36 -8.31
CA VAL A 428 -3.84 -24.88 -8.82
C VAL A 428 -3.32 -25.81 -9.93
N ASN A 429 -3.98 -26.95 -10.17
CA ASN A 429 -3.76 -27.79 -11.34
C ASN A 429 -4.57 -27.30 -12.54
N THR A 430 -4.09 -26.30 -13.29
CA THR A 430 -4.19 -26.11 -14.77
C THR A 430 -4.08 -24.63 -15.17
N LEU A 431 -2.85 -24.14 -15.36
CA LEU A 431 -2.24 -23.77 -16.66
C LEU A 431 -0.91 -23.04 -16.44
#